data_AF-A0A1V3RN43-F1
#
_entry.id   AF-A0A1V3RN43-F1
#
_cell.length_a   1.000
_cell.length_b   1.000
_cell.length_c   1.000
_cell.angle_alpha   90.00
_cell.angle_beta   90.00
_cell.angle_gamma   90.00
#
_symmetry.space_group_name_H-M   'P 1'
#
loop_
_entity.id
_entity.type
_entity.pdbx_description
1 polymer ?
#
loop_
_entity_poly.entity_id
_entity_poly.type
_entity_poly.pdbx_seq_one_letter_code
_entity_poly.pdbx_strand_id
1 'polypeptide(L)' 'MKIFVSKRADKDFQMILKYLEYKWGAGSVEKFKSLTNDFLDILESFPEIGSLEITEKKIRGFQLTKQT' A
#
# COMPACT_ATOMS: atom_id res chain seq x y z
N MET A 1 -6.80 -7.61 12.65
CA MET A 1 -7.84 -6.56 12.48
C MET A 1 -8.24 -6.54 11.01
N LYS A 2 -9.51 -6.30 10.66
CA LYS A 2 -9.92 -6.35 9.24
C LYS A 2 -9.57 -5.05 8.52
N ILE A 3 -8.91 -5.14 7.38
CA ILE A 3 -8.59 -3.98 6.54
C ILE A 3 -9.80 -3.58 5.70
N PHE A 4 -10.04 -2.26 5.64
CA PHE A 4 -11.05 -1.68 4.77
C PHE A 4 -10.39 -0.71 3.80
N VAL A 5 -10.62 -0.95 2.51
CA VAL A 5 -10.10 -0.10 1.43
C VAL A 5 -11.23 0.80 0.94
N SER A 6 -10.99 2.11 0.91
CA SER A 6 -11.96 3.05 0.35
C SER A 6 -12.01 2.92 -1.18
N LYS A 7 -13.15 3.26 -1.80
CA LYS A 7 -13.29 3.28 -3.27
C LYS A 7 -12.23 4.16 -3.95
N ARG A 8 -11.80 5.24 -3.28
CA ARG A 8 -10.75 6.12 -3.77
C ARG A 8 -9.39 5.42 -3.75
N ALA A 9 -9.04 4.78 -2.64
CA ALA A 9 -7.78 4.06 -2.50
C ALA A 9 -7.68 2.90 -3.50
N ASP A 10 -8.76 2.15 -3.73
CA ASP A 10 -8.79 1.11 -4.76
C ASP A 10 -8.53 1.69 -6.17
N LYS A 11 -9.21 2.79 -6.52
CA LYS A 11 -9.00 3.48 -7.80
C LYS A 11 -7.54 3.96 -7.96
N ASP A 12 -6.98 4.55 -6.91
CA ASP A 12 -5.59 5.04 -6.92
C ASP A 12 -4.60 3.86 -7.06
N PHE A 13 -4.85 2.74 -6.37
CA PHE A 13 -4.06 1.51 -6.53
C PHE A 13 -4.10 1.01 -7.97
N GLN A 14 -5.27 0.90 -8.59
CA GLN A 14 -5.40 0.49 -10.00
C GLN A 14 -4.66 1.45 -10.96
N MET A 15 -4.67 2.76 -10.68
CA MET A 15 -3.91 3.74 -11.47
C MET A 15 -2.40 3.53 -11.36
N ILE A 16 -1.89 3.25 -10.16
CA ILE A 16 -0.48 2.93 -9.94
C ILE A 16 -0.10 1.67 -10.72
N LEU A 17 -0.91 0.60 -10.65
CA LEU A 17 -0.64 -0.64 -11.39
C LEU A 17 -0.56 -0.38 -12.92
N LYS A 18 -1.51 0.36 -13.47
CA LYS A 18 -1.50 0.72 -14.90
C LYS A 18 -0.26 1.52 -15.28
N TYR A 19 0.16 2.45 -14.43
CA TYR A 19 1.37 3.23 -14.67
C TYR A 19 2.63 2.36 -14.63
N LEU A 20 2.72 1.45 -13.64
CA LEU A 20 3.82 0.52 -13.52
C LEU A 20 3.91 -0.40 -14.75
N GLU A 21 2.77 -0.93 -15.20
CA GLU A 21 2.68 -1.77 -16.40
C GLU A 21 3.17 -1.03 -17.64
N TYR A 22 2.66 0.19 -17.86
CA TYR A 22 3.02 1.01 -19.01
C TYR A 22 4.53 1.34 -19.05
N LYS A 23 5.14 1.59 -17.89
CA LYS A 23 6.53 2.02 -17.79
C LYS A 23 7.55 0.87 -17.72
N TRP A 24 7.20 -0.24 -17.08
CA TRP A 24 8.15 -1.32 -16.75
C TRP A 24 7.62 -2.74 -17.00
N GLY A 25 6.41 -2.87 -17.56
CA GLY A 25 5.80 -4.14 -17.90
C GLY A 25 5.21 -4.90 -16.71
N ALA A 26 4.54 -6.02 -17.01
CA ALA A 26 3.76 -6.81 -16.05
C ALA A 26 4.57 -7.31 -14.85
N GLY A 27 5.87 -7.58 -15.01
CA GLY A 27 6.72 -8.03 -13.91
C GLY A 27 6.85 -7.01 -12.77
N SER A 28 6.73 -5.71 -13.07
CA SER A 28 6.76 -4.66 -12.04
C SER A 28 5.43 -4.56 -11.27
N VAL A 29 4.32 -4.79 -11.96
CA VAL A 29 2.97 -4.83 -11.40
C VAL A 29 2.86 -5.95 -10.37
N GLU A 30 3.27 -7.17 -10.72
CA GLU A 30 3.17 -8.32 -9.82
C GLU A 30 4.04 -8.16 -8.57
N LYS A 31 5.24 -7.59 -8.71
CA LYS A 31 6.10 -7.27 -7.57
C LYS A 31 5.46 -6.24 -6.64
N PHE A 32 4.89 -5.18 -7.20
CA PHE A 32 4.25 -4.14 -6.40
C PHE A 32 2.98 -4.64 -5.70
N LYS A 33 2.19 -5.50 -6.37
CA LYS A 33 1.04 -6.17 -5.75
C LYS A 33 1.46 -7.04 -4.57
N SER A 34 2.46 -7.90 -4.76
CA SER A 34 2.99 -8.76 -3.69
C SER A 34 3.41 -7.92 -2.49
N LEU A 35 4.28 -6.93 -2.72
CA LEU A 35 4.79 -6.06 -1.66
C LEU A 35 3.67 -5.31 -0.91
N THR A 36 2.65 -4.84 -1.64
CA THR A 36 1.50 -4.16 -1.04
C THR A 36 0.70 -5.12 -0.17
N ASN A 37 0.41 -6.34 -0.67
CA ASN A 37 -0.34 -7.34 0.09
C ASN A 37 0.42 -7.82 1.32
N ASP A 38 1.72 -8.09 1.20
CA ASP A 38 2.59 -8.47 2.31
C ASP A 38 2.56 -7.40 3.41
N PHE A 39 2.58 -6.11 3.03
CA PHE A 39 2.41 -5.01 3.98
C PHE A 39 1.02 -4.98 4.62
N LEU A 40 -0.05 -5.22 3.86
CA LEU A 40 -1.41 -5.25 4.41
C LEU A 40 -1.55 -6.37 5.44
N ASP A 41 -0.97 -7.55 5.21
CA ASP A 41 -0.98 -8.65 6.19
C ASP A 41 -0.28 -8.27 7.50
N ILE A 42 0.84 -7.52 7.42
CA ILE A 42 1.52 -6.96 8.59
C ILE A 42 0.62 -5.93 9.29
N LEU A 43 -0.02 -5.04 8.53
CA LEU A 43 -0.90 -4.01 9.07
C LEU A 43 -2.11 -4.60 9.82
N GLU A 44 -2.61 -5.76 9.41
CA GLU A 44 -3.67 -6.46 10.14
C GLU A 44 -3.26 -6.84 11.56
N SER A 45 -1.98 -7.19 11.73
CA SER A 45 -1.38 -7.62 13.00
C SER A 45 -0.85 -6.44 13.83
N PHE A 46 -0.37 -5.38 13.16
CA PHE A 46 0.24 -4.21 13.77
C PHE A 46 -0.36 -2.90 13.24
N PRO A 47 -1.59 -2.52 13.63
CA PRO A 47 -2.27 -1.32 13.10
C PRO A 47 -1.57 0.01 13.42
N GLU A 48 -0.65 0.02 14.36
CA GLU A 48 0.10 1.22 14.77
C GLU A 48 1.42 1.41 14.00
N ILE A 49 1.74 0.52 13.06
CA ILE A 49 2.95 0.64 12.24
C ILE A 49 2.92 1.90 11.37
N GLY A 50 4.11 2.46 11.12
CA GLY A 50 4.29 3.68 10.34
C GLY A 50 4.38 4.96 11.18
N SER A 51 4.75 6.05 10.52
CA SER A 51 4.90 7.38 11.12
C SER A 51 3.55 8.07 11.24
N LEU A 52 3.31 8.75 12.35
CA LEU A 52 2.10 9.57 12.52
C LEU A 52 2.28 10.88 11.73
N GLU A 53 1.57 11.01 10.61
CA GLU A 53 1.69 12.16 9.70
C GLU A 53 0.68 13.26 10.05
N ILE A 54 -0.53 12.87 10.45
CA ILE A 54 -1.58 13.80 10.87
C ILE A 54 -2.14 13.33 12.20
N THR A 55 -1.53 13.82 13.28
CA THR A 55 -1.84 13.44 14.67
C THR A 55 -3.32 13.60 15.00
N GLU A 56 -3.92 14.72 14.63
CA GLU A 56 -5.33 15.04 14.92
C GLU A 56 -6.31 14.04 14.29
N LYS A 57 -5.93 13.43 13.16
CA LYS A 57 -6.76 12.48 12.42
C LYS A 57 -6.30 11.04 12.57
N LYS A 58 -5.26 10.79 13.37
CA LYS A 58 -4.60 9.48 13.52
C LYS A 58 -4.18 8.86 12.18
N ILE A 59 -3.81 9.69 11.21
CA ILE A 59 -3.37 9.20 9.89
C ILE A 59 -1.89 8.86 9.98
N ARG A 60 -1.56 7.63 9.60
CA ARG A 60 -0.20 7.11 9.55
C ARG A 60 0.27 6.96 8.10
N GLY A 61 1.53 7.33 7.87
CA GLY A 61 2.24 7.11 6.62
C GLY A 61 3.12 5.86 6.74
N PHE A 62 3.19 5.09 5.65
CA PHE A 62 4.13 3.99 5.54
C PHE A 62 4.76 3.98 4.16
N GLN A 63 6.08 3.92 4.11
CA GLN A 63 6.81 3.84 2.85
C GLN A 63 7.13 2.37 2.55
N LEU A 64 6.58 1.85 1.45
CA LEU A 64 6.98 0.56 0.92
C LEU A 64 8.43 0.64 0.41
N THR A 65 9.31 -0.20 0.95
CA THR A 65 10.71 -0.30 0.51
C THR A 65 11.01 -1.74 0.13
N LYS A 66 12.14 -2.00 -0.53
CA LYS A 66 12.60 -3.37 -0.81
C LYS A 66 12.92 -4.21 0.43
N GLN A 67 13.17 -3.55 1.56
CA GLN A 67 13.59 -4.18 2.81
C GLN A 67 12.43 -4.45 3.76
N THR A 68 11.27 -3.86 3.45
CA THR A 68 10.02 -4.11 4.16
C THR A 68 9.27 -5.23 3.45
#